data_AF-A0A2N8TDI6-F1
#
_entry.id   AF-A0A2N8TDI6-F1
#
_cell.length_a   1.000
_cell.length_b   1.000
_cell.length_c   1.000
_cell.angle_alpha   90.00
_cell.angle_beta   90.00
_cell.angle_gamma   90.00
#
_symmetry.space_group_name_H-M   'P 1'
#
loop_
_entity.id
_entity.type
_entity.pdbx_description
1 polymer ?
#
loop_
_entity_poly.entity_id
_entity_poly.type
_entity_poly.pdbx_seq_one_letter_code
_entity_poly.pdbx_strand_id
1 'polypeptide(L)' 'MPSPPRMLLVLSENWTLTGGRADLPAAVRWAREAEDAGFDAVMVSEHIVLGPDAAAAGVMGNP' A
#
# COMPACT_ATOMS: atom_id res chain seq x y z
N MET A 1 -18.14 -26.36 2.29
CA MET A 1 -16.67 -26.32 2.32
C MET A 1 -16.23 -24.98 2.87
N PRO A 2 -15.17 -24.88 3.67
CA PRO A 2 -14.62 -23.59 4.06
C PRO A 2 -14.09 -22.84 2.83
N SER A 3 -14.18 -21.51 2.85
CA SER A 3 -13.57 -20.66 1.81
C SER A 3 -12.04 -20.84 1.80
N PRO A 4 -11.40 -20.77 0.61
CA PRO A 4 -9.94 -20.78 0.56
C PRO A 4 -9.36 -19.60 1.37
N PRO A 5 -8.15 -19.76 1.94
CA PRO A 5 -7.48 -18.67 2.63
C PRO A 5 -7.24 -17.51 1.66
N ARG A 6 -7.37 -16.29 2.16
CA ARG A 6 -7.13 -15.06 1.39
C ARG A 6 -5.72 -14.53 1.66
N MET A 7 -5.05 -14.08 0.62
CA MET A 7 -3.67 -13.60 0.67
C MET A 7 -3.59 -12.07 0.60
N LEU A 8 -2.95 -11.46 1.59
CA LEU A 8 -2.65 -10.03 1.63
C LEU A 8 -1.16 -9.81 1.38
N LEU A 9 -0.81 -8.97 0.40
CA LEU A 9 0.54 -8.45 0.24
C LEU A 9 0.66 -7.11 0.96
N VAL A 10 1.61 -7.00 1.89
CA VAL A 10 1.97 -5.72 2.51
C VAL A 10 3.20 -5.18 1.81
N LEU A 11 3.06 -4.04 1.13
CA LEU A 11 4.18 -3.34 0.51
C LEU A 11 4.76 -2.33 1.50
N SER A 12 6.02 -2.53 1.86
CA SER A 12 6.83 -1.64 2.68
C SER A 12 8.06 -1.16 1.92
N GLU A 13 8.72 -0.12 2.43
CA GLU A 13 9.90 0.49 1.80
C GLU A 13 9.65 1.02 0.37
N ASN A 14 8.40 1.35 0.02
CA ASN A 14 8.03 1.86 -1.30
C ASN A 14 8.76 3.16 -1.64
N TRP A 15 9.01 4.05 -0.66
CA TRP A 15 9.85 5.23 -0.82
C TRP A 15 11.25 4.87 -1.34
N THR A 16 11.90 3.89 -0.71
CA THR A 16 13.23 3.42 -1.09
C THR A 16 13.20 2.74 -2.46
N LEU A 17 12.22 1.88 -2.70
CA LEU A 17 12.04 1.14 -3.97
C LEU A 17 11.75 2.04 -5.17
N THR A 18 11.21 3.23 -4.93
CA THR A 18 10.90 4.21 -5.98
C THR A 18 12.01 5.25 -6.15
N GLY A 19 13.12 5.16 -5.41
CA GLY A 19 14.25 6.08 -5.52
C GLY A 19 14.09 7.37 -4.72
N GLY A 20 13.38 7.31 -3.59
CA GLY A 20 13.18 8.42 -2.68
C GLY A 20 12.10 9.40 -3.14
N ARG A 21 11.01 8.89 -3.71
CA ARG A 21 9.90 9.70 -4.22
C ARG A 21 8.55 9.04 -3.94
N ALA A 22 7.50 9.83 -3.77
CA ALA A 22 6.15 9.28 -3.82
C ALA A 22 5.78 9.01 -5.30
N ASP A 23 5.87 7.76 -5.74
CA ASP A 23 5.51 7.32 -7.09
C ASP A 23 4.24 6.46 -7.06
N LEU A 24 3.09 7.14 -7.05
CA LEU A 24 1.78 6.50 -7.02
C LEU A 24 1.53 5.58 -8.25
N PRO A 25 1.88 5.97 -9.49
CA PRO A 25 1.79 5.07 -10.64
C PRO A 25 2.58 3.76 -10.48
N ALA A 26 3.78 3.80 -9.89
CA ALA A 26 4.55 2.59 -9.62
C ALA A 26 3.85 1.69 -8.59
N ALA A 27 3.30 2.26 -7.51
CA ALA A 27 2.54 1.51 -6.51
C ALA A 27 1.29 0.83 -7.10
N VAL A 28 0.56 1.53 -8.00
CA VAL A 28 -0.59 0.95 -8.72
C VAL A 28 -0.15 -0.18 -9.65
N ARG A 29 1.00 -0.06 -10.33
CA ARG A 29 1.52 -1.14 -11.17
C ARG A 29 1.85 -2.38 -10.33
N TRP A 30 2.52 -2.21 -9.18
CA TRP A 30 2.81 -3.32 -8.27
C TRP A 30 1.55 -3.99 -7.71
N ALA A 31 0.51 -3.21 -7.43
CA ALA A 31 -0.77 -3.77 -7.01
C ALA A 31 -1.37 -4.69 -8.08
N ARG A 32 -1.33 -4.27 -9.35
CA ARG A 32 -1.77 -5.11 -10.49
C ARG A 32 -0.92 -6.36 -10.66
N GLU A 33 0.41 -6.22 -10.54
CA GLU A 33 1.32 -7.37 -10.59
C GLU A 33 1.01 -8.39 -9.47
N ALA A 34 0.60 -7.92 -8.29
CA ALA A 34 0.17 -8.78 -7.18
C ALA A 34 -1.19 -9.46 -7.46
N GLU A 35 -2.15 -8.74 -8.04
CA GLU A 35 -3.43 -9.32 -8.49
C GLU A 35 -3.19 -10.43 -9.52
N ASP A 36 -2.35 -10.17 -10.53
CA ASP A 36 -1.97 -11.15 -11.55
C ASP A 36 -1.26 -12.39 -10.95
N ALA A 37 -0.56 -12.21 -9.83
CA ALA A 37 0.08 -13.29 -9.08
C ALA A 37 -0.86 -14.06 -8.12
N GLY A 38 -2.12 -13.64 -8.00
CA GLY A 38 -3.14 -14.32 -7.20
C GLY A 38 -3.31 -13.82 -5.77
N PHE A 39 -2.79 -12.63 -5.43
CA PHE A 39 -3.10 -11.99 -4.15
C PHE A 39 -4.52 -11.39 -4.15
N ASP A 40 -5.23 -11.50 -3.03
CA ASP A 40 -6.58 -10.95 -2.86
C ASP A 40 -6.61 -9.45 -2.59
N ALA A 41 -5.51 -8.92 -2.04
CA ALA A 41 -5.40 -7.53 -1.63
C ALA A 41 -3.94 -7.09 -1.52
N VAL A 42 -3.74 -5.79 -1.69
CA VAL A 42 -2.47 -5.10 -1.41
C VAL A 42 -2.71 -4.00 -0.39
N MET A 43 -1.91 -3.99 0.67
CA MET A 43 -1.82 -2.91 1.63
C MET A 43 -0.54 -2.11 1.36
N VAL A 44 -0.68 -0.82 1.09
CA VAL A 44 0.45 0.11 0.99
C VAL A 44 0.67 0.72 2.37
N SER A 45 1.77 0.38 3.02
CA SER A 45 2.02 0.73 4.42
C SER A 45 3.03 1.87 4.57
N GLU A 46 2.72 3.08 4.07
CA GLU A 46 3.61 4.25 4.20
C GLU A 46 3.03 5.57 3.66
N HIS A 47 3.77 6.66 3.87
CA HIS A 47 3.41 8.04 3.56
C HIS A 47 3.32 8.35 2.06
N ILE A 48 3.58 7.40 1.15
CA ILE A 48 3.52 7.67 -0.30
C ILE A 48 2.11 8.01 -0.81
N VAL A 49 1.08 7.67 -0.03
CA VAL A 49 -0.33 7.99 -0.29
C VAL A 49 -0.85 9.14 0.57
N LEU A 50 0.00 9.77 1.38
CA LEU A 50 -0.37 10.87 2.25
C LEU A 50 0.00 12.20 1.59
N GLY A 51 -1.04 12.94 1.17
CA GLY A 51 -0.88 14.31 0.67
C GLY A 51 -0.55 15.31 1.80
N PRO A 52 -0.25 16.58 1.46
CA PRO A 52 0.07 17.62 2.45
C PRO A 52 -0.97 17.77 3.57
N ASP A 53 -2.24 17.50 3.26
CA ASP A 53 -3.37 17.62 4.19
C ASP A 53 -3.70 16.33 4.93
N ALA A 54 -2.88 15.28 4.85
CA ALA A 54 -3.16 13.98 5.45
C ALA A 54 -3.37 14.00 6.97
N ALA A 55 -2.89 15.04 7.65
CA ALA A 55 -3.09 15.27 9.07
C ALA A 55 -3.82 16.61 9.36
N ALA A 56 -4.49 17.22 8.37
CA ALA A 56 -5.15 18.52 8.53
C ALA A 56 -6.25 18.51 9.61
N ALA A 57 -6.83 17.33 9.89
CA ALA A 57 -7.80 17.12 10.96
C ALA A 57 -7.18 16.57 12.28
N GLY A 58 -5.84 16.60 12.38
CA GLY A 58 -5.09 16.00 13.49
C GLY A 58 -4.49 14.64 13.14
N VAL A 59 -3.45 14.24 13.87
CA VAL A 59 -2.82 12.92 13.75
C VAL A 59 -3.73 11.89 14.42
N MET A 60 -3.91 10.73 13.76
CA MET A 60 -4.65 9.60 14.34
C MET A 60 -3.95 9.16 15.63
N GLY A 61 -4.61 9.31 16.78
CA GLY A 61 -4.15 8.76 18.04
C GLY A 61 -4.25 7.24 18.00
N ASN A 62 -3.15 6.55 18.27
CA ASN A 62 -3.18 5.11 18.48
C ASN A 62 -3.73 4.83 19.91
N PRO A 63 -4.78 4.00 20.07
CA PRO A 63 -5.28 3.62 21.39
C PRO A 63 -4.26 2.88 22.25
#